data_AF-S0KRD5-F1
#
_entry.id   AF-S0KRD5-F1
#
_cell.length_a   1.000
_cell.length_b   1.000
_cell.length_c   1.000
_cell.angle_alpha   90.00
_cell.angle_beta   90.00
_cell.angle_gamma   90.00
#
_symmetry.space_group_name_H-M   'P 1'
#
loop_
_entity.id
_entity.type
_entity.pdbx_description
1 polymer ?
#
loop_
_entity_poly.entity_id
_entity_poly.type
_entity_poly.pdbx_seq_one_letter_code
_entity_poly.pdbx_strand_id
1 'polypeptide(L)'
;MQINIKMSKELLDYAPILRNNYFGNSSSKEYRDSFVFARAIDDFNSSPQVLTDYINSDDNLTIQKMISLRQNTYDKLLSLSKTLDCSVASIYRAIIQYTNDNLEAKKDDTTNQELLLKISLLEKQLFDCQQTLAAIKEYM
;
A
#
# COMPACT_ATOMS: atom_id res chain seq x y z
N MET A 1 -10.78 15.64 5.73
CA MET A 1 -9.64 16.58 5.94
C MET A 1 -9.12 17.05 4.60
N GLN A 2 -8.60 18.27 4.50
CA GLN A 2 -7.98 18.78 3.27
C GLN A 2 -6.52 19.15 3.52
N ILE A 3 -5.66 18.84 2.56
CA ILE A 3 -4.26 19.25 2.57
C ILE A 3 -3.90 19.91 1.25
N ASN A 4 -3.02 20.90 1.33
CA ASN A 4 -2.46 21.58 0.18
C ASN A 4 -1.08 20.97 -0.10
N ILE A 5 -0.89 20.43 -1.31
CA ILE A 5 0.31 19.69 -1.68
C ILE A 5 0.87 20.29 -2.96
N LYS A 6 2.17 20.62 -2.94
CA LYS A 6 2.93 20.85 -4.16
C LYS A 6 3.52 19.53 -4.64
N MET A 7 3.50 19.25 -5.93
CA MET A 7 3.91 17.99 -6.52
C MET A 7 4.79 18.24 -7.74
N SER A 8 5.70 17.30 -8.00
CA SER A 8 6.36 17.20 -9.31
C SER A 8 5.39 16.64 -10.34
N LYS A 9 5.70 16.83 -11.63
CA LYS A 9 4.94 16.21 -12.71
C LYS A 9 5.04 14.68 -12.66
N GLU A 10 6.23 14.16 -12.35
CA GLU A 10 6.51 12.73 -12.22
C GLU A 10 5.59 12.05 -11.21
N LEU A 11 5.29 12.72 -10.08
CA LEU A 11 4.40 12.15 -9.07
C LEU A 11 2.97 11.97 -9.59
N LEU A 12 2.51 12.81 -10.52
CA LEU A 12 1.21 12.62 -11.18
C LEU A 12 1.24 11.41 -12.12
N ASP A 13 2.38 11.14 -12.74
CA ASP A 13 2.57 10.00 -13.64
C ASP A 13 2.59 8.66 -12.87
N TYR A 14 2.78 8.68 -11.55
CA TYR A 14 2.61 7.49 -10.70
C TYR A 14 1.15 7.07 -10.49
N ALA A 15 0.18 8.00 -10.62
CA ALA A 15 -1.23 7.68 -10.45
C ALA A 15 -1.72 6.53 -11.37
N PRO A 16 -1.47 6.54 -12.70
CA PRO A 16 -1.84 5.43 -13.57
C PRO A 16 -1.10 4.12 -13.25
N ILE A 17 0.17 4.19 -12.84
CA ILE A 17 0.96 3.01 -12.49
C ILE A 17 0.38 2.33 -11.24
N LEU A 18 0.17 3.12 -10.18
CA LEU A 18 -0.42 2.64 -8.93
C LEU A 18 -1.86 2.17 -9.12
N ARG A 19 -2.64 2.84 -9.97
CA ARG A 19 -4.00 2.40 -10.31
C ARG A 19 -3.98 1.01 -10.94
N ASN A 20 -3.08 0.80 -11.91
CA ASN A 20 -2.95 -0.48 -12.57
C ASN A 20 -2.54 -1.59 -11.62
N ASN A 21 -1.67 -1.28 -10.65
CA ASN A 21 -1.27 -2.24 -9.62
C ASN A 21 -2.45 -2.61 -8.70
N TYR A 22 -3.15 -1.62 -8.14
CA TYR A 22 -4.20 -1.88 -7.14
C TYR A 22 -5.52 -2.38 -7.73
N PHE A 23 -5.87 -1.95 -8.95
CA PHE A 23 -7.21 -2.12 -9.51
C PHE A 23 -7.20 -2.71 -10.93
N GLY A 24 -6.05 -3.20 -11.40
CA GLY A 24 -5.89 -3.67 -12.79
C GLY A 24 -6.12 -2.56 -13.81
N ASN A 25 -6.54 -2.92 -15.03
CA ASN A 25 -6.70 -1.99 -16.17
C ASN A 25 -7.93 -1.05 -16.04
N SER A 26 -8.09 -0.44 -14.87
CA SER A 26 -9.14 0.52 -14.54
C SER A 26 -8.77 1.93 -14.99
N SER A 27 -9.78 2.74 -15.30
CA SER A 27 -9.62 4.12 -15.75
C SER A 27 -9.62 5.13 -14.59
N SER A 28 -9.17 6.36 -14.86
CA SER A 28 -9.23 7.48 -13.92
C SER A 28 -10.66 7.93 -13.57
N LYS A 29 -11.65 7.54 -14.38
CA LYS A 29 -13.07 7.78 -14.12
C LYS A 29 -13.61 6.86 -13.03
N GLU A 30 -13.15 5.61 -13.02
CA GLU A 30 -13.53 4.60 -12.02
C GLU A 30 -12.78 4.83 -10.71
N TYR A 31 -11.45 4.99 -10.79
CA TYR A 31 -10.60 5.27 -9.63
C TYR A 31 -9.79 6.55 -9.84
N ARG A 32 -10.27 7.64 -9.22
CA ARG A 32 -9.61 8.95 -9.26
C ARG A 32 -8.22 8.89 -8.62
N ASP A 33 -7.28 9.69 -9.12
CA ASP A 33 -5.90 9.73 -8.62
C ASP A 33 -5.82 9.93 -7.11
N SER A 34 -6.67 10.81 -6.55
CA SER A 34 -6.72 11.06 -5.11
C SER A 34 -7.10 9.82 -4.30
N PHE A 35 -7.94 8.93 -4.85
CA PHE A 35 -8.31 7.68 -4.21
C PHE A 35 -7.18 6.65 -4.28
N VAL A 36 -6.50 6.58 -5.43
CA VAL A 36 -5.33 5.71 -5.63
C VAL A 36 -4.20 6.08 -4.66
N PHE A 37 -3.91 7.37 -4.51
CA PHE A 37 -2.89 7.82 -3.57
C PHE A 37 -3.29 7.64 -2.10
N ALA A 38 -4.56 7.86 -1.75
CA ALA A 38 -5.06 7.55 -0.41
C ALA A 38 -4.88 6.06 -0.09
N ARG A 39 -5.15 5.17 -1.06
CA ARG A 39 -4.92 3.74 -0.92
C ARG A 39 -3.45 3.40 -0.65
N ALA A 40 -2.52 4.02 -1.38
CA ALA A 40 -1.09 3.82 -1.15
C ALA A 40 -0.66 4.19 0.29
N ILE A 41 -1.24 5.25 0.84
CA ILE A 41 -1.00 5.68 2.23
C ILE A 41 -1.63 4.72 3.23
N ASP A 42 -2.86 4.32 2.98
CA ASP A 42 -3.56 3.34 3.81
C ASP A 42 -2.76 2.01 3.88
N ASP A 43 -2.17 1.57 2.76
CA ASP A 43 -1.38 0.34 2.63
C ASP A 43 0.11 0.49 3.00
N PHE A 44 0.56 1.67 3.43
CA PHE A 44 1.94 1.88 3.89
C PHE A 44 2.14 1.33 5.30
N ASN A 45 2.85 0.21 5.45
CA ASN A 45 3.10 -0.43 6.76
C ASN A 45 4.60 -0.56 7.10
N SER A 46 5.47 -0.01 6.26
CA SER A 46 6.92 -0.04 6.46
C SER A 46 7.37 0.93 7.56
N SER A 47 8.61 0.78 8.03
CA SER A 47 9.15 1.67 9.04
C SER A 47 9.18 3.13 8.55
N PRO A 48 8.78 4.14 9.36
CA PRO A 48 8.83 5.53 8.96
C PRO A 48 10.21 6.00 8.48
N GLN A 49 11.30 5.45 9.02
CA GLN A 49 12.66 5.88 8.65
C GLN A 49 12.98 5.66 7.15
N VAL A 50 12.32 4.70 6.50
CA VAL A 50 12.55 4.45 5.06
C VAL A 50 12.08 5.62 4.19
N LEU A 51 11.20 6.48 4.71
CA LEU A 51 10.70 7.65 4.00
C LEU A 51 11.70 8.82 3.99
N THR A 52 12.73 8.79 4.85
CA THR A 52 13.69 9.89 5.00
C THR A 52 14.44 10.19 3.70
N ASP A 53 14.82 9.15 2.97
CA ASP A 53 15.53 9.27 1.68
C ASP A 53 14.65 9.92 0.60
N TYR A 54 13.33 9.68 0.66
CA TYR A 54 12.35 10.22 -0.29
C TYR A 54 11.87 11.63 0.07
N ILE A 55 11.92 12.02 1.34
CA ILE A 55 11.56 13.38 1.77
C ILE A 55 12.56 14.40 1.20
N ASN A 56 13.83 14.01 1.05
CA ASN A 56 14.91 14.89 0.63
C ASN A 56 15.07 15.01 -0.90
N SER A 57 14.34 14.22 -1.70
CA SER A 57 14.47 14.21 -3.17
C SER A 57 13.61 15.27 -3.89
N ASP A 58 13.28 16.37 -3.23
CA ASP A 58 12.16 17.27 -3.55
C ASP A 58 12.49 18.37 -4.60
N ASP A 59 13.21 18.04 -5.68
CA ASP A 59 13.92 19.06 -6.47
C ASP A 59 13.08 19.85 -7.49
N ASN A 60 11.81 19.53 -7.77
CA ASN A 60 11.00 20.30 -8.75
C ASN A 60 9.48 20.30 -8.50
N LEU A 61 9.06 20.89 -7.38
CA LEU A 61 7.64 21.00 -7.00
C LEU A 61 6.94 22.20 -7.66
N THR A 62 6.34 21.99 -8.82
CA THR A 62 5.72 23.07 -9.61
C THR A 62 4.19 23.06 -9.59
N ILE A 63 3.55 21.94 -9.28
CA ILE A 63 2.09 21.78 -9.40
C ILE A 63 1.46 21.81 -8.02
N GLN A 64 0.55 22.76 -7.77
CA GLN A 64 -0.17 22.85 -6.49
C GLN A 64 -1.58 22.25 -6.60
N LYS A 65 -1.93 21.32 -5.70
CA LYS A 65 -3.25 20.70 -5.63
C LYS A 65 -3.77 20.66 -4.19
N MET A 66 -5.08 20.87 -4.06
CA MET A 66 -5.80 20.62 -2.82
C MET A 66 -6.39 19.21 -2.85
N ILE A 67 -6.04 18.39 -1.87
CA ILE A 67 -6.45 16.98 -1.80
C ILE A 67 -7.32 16.78 -0.57
N SER A 68 -8.51 16.22 -0.80
CA SER A 68 -9.41 15.77 0.26
C SER A 68 -9.07 14.34 0.65
N LEU A 69 -8.76 14.13 1.92
CA LEU A 69 -8.45 12.83 2.52
C LEU A 69 -9.50 12.41 3.55
N ARG A 70 -9.68 11.09 3.68
CA ARG A 70 -10.43 10.49 4.79
C ARG A 70 -9.70 10.75 6.11
N GLN A 71 -10.46 10.80 7.20
CA GLN A 71 -9.93 11.13 8.53
C GLN A 71 -8.79 10.18 8.92
N ASN A 72 -9.02 8.86 8.83
CA ASN A 72 -8.03 7.85 9.20
C ASN A 72 -6.72 7.97 8.39
N THR A 73 -6.83 8.20 7.07
CA THR A 73 -5.66 8.41 6.20
C THR A 73 -4.89 9.67 6.61
N TYR A 74 -5.59 10.75 6.94
CA TYR A 74 -4.98 11.99 7.40
C TYR A 74 -4.28 11.81 8.76
N ASP A 75 -4.91 11.13 9.71
CA ASP A 75 -4.34 10.88 11.04
C ASP A 75 -3.06 10.04 10.96
N LYS A 76 -3.03 9.06 10.04
CA LYS A 76 -1.83 8.28 9.75
C LYS A 76 -0.69 9.17 9.24
N LEU A 77 -0.96 10.04 8.27
CA LEU A 77 0.05 10.99 7.77
C LEU A 77 0.52 11.95 8.88
N LEU A 78 -0.40 12.42 9.72
CA LEU A 78 -0.08 13.32 10.83
C LEU A 78 0.84 12.64 11.85
N SER A 79 0.59 11.37 12.16
CA SER A 79 1.45 10.57 13.04
C SER A 79 2.86 10.40 12.45
N LEU A 80 2.95 10.09 11.16
CA LEU A 80 4.24 9.95 10.47
C LEU A 80 4.99 11.28 10.39
N SER A 81 4.29 12.37 10.10
CA SER A 81 4.81 13.74 10.08
C SER A 81 5.42 14.14 11.42
N LYS A 82 4.77 13.80 12.54
CA LYS A 82 5.32 14.02 13.89
C LYS A 82 6.55 13.17 14.18
N THR A 83 6.57 11.93 13.68
CA THR A 83 7.66 10.97 13.93
C THR A 83 8.94 11.39 13.18
N LEU A 84 8.79 11.92 11.97
CA LEU A 84 9.88 12.28 11.06
C LEU A 84 10.16 13.79 11.04
N ASP A 85 9.52 14.55 11.93
CA ASP A 85 9.61 16.01 12.06
C ASP A 85 9.59 16.77 10.72
N CYS A 86 8.59 16.46 9.89
CA CYS A 86 8.46 17.04 8.55
C CYS A 86 7.01 17.29 8.18
N SER A 87 6.77 17.97 7.05
CA SER A 87 5.42 18.35 6.65
C SER A 87 4.58 17.13 6.21
N VAL A 88 3.27 17.17 6.51
CA VAL A 88 2.30 16.17 6.01
C VAL A 88 2.35 16.03 4.49
N ALA A 89 2.60 17.15 3.77
CA ALA A 89 2.74 17.15 2.32
C ALA A 89 4.01 16.41 1.85
N SER A 90 5.12 16.55 2.57
CA SER A 90 6.37 15.83 2.28
C SER A 90 6.20 14.33 2.50
N ILE A 91 5.59 13.91 3.62
CA ILE A 91 5.25 12.50 3.87
C ILE A 91 4.34 11.94 2.79
N TYR A 92 3.32 12.70 2.39
CA TYR A 92 2.41 12.29 1.33
C TYR A 92 3.17 11.99 0.03
N ARG A 93 4.10 12.88 -0.37
CA ARG A 93 4.93 12.67 -1.57
C ARG A 93 5.85 11.46 -1.41
N ALA A 94 6.54 11.37 -0.28
CA ALA A 94 7.49 10.32 0.03
C ALA A 94 6.83 8.93 0.00
N ILE A 95 5.64 8.77 0.57
CA ILE A 95 4.92 7.49 0.56
C ILE A 95 4.57 7.07 -0.87
N ILE A 96 4.12 8.00 -1.71
CA ILE A 96 3.74 7.67 -3.09
C ILE A 96 4.97 7.22 -3.88
N GLN A 97 6.08 7.95 -3.76
CA GLN A 97 7.34 7.61 -4.43
C GLN A 97 7.89 6.29 -3.91
N TYR A 98 7.96 6.10 -2.59
CA TYR A 98 8.34 4.84 -1.97
C TYR A 98 7.48 3.67 -2.47
N THR A 99 6.16 3.86 -2.50
CA THR A 99 5.24 2.82 -2.94
C THR A 99 5.47 2.46 -4.40
N ASN A 100 5.70 3.46 -5.25
CA ASN A 100 6.00 3.25 -6.67
C ASN A 100 7.32 2.48 -6.87
N ASP A 101 8.37 2.84 -6.14
CA ASP A 101 9.68 2.22 -6.27
C ASP A 101 9.70 0.79 -5.71
N ASN A 102 8.81 0.47 -4.77
CA ASN A 102 8.69 -0.85 -4.15
C ASN A 102 7.49 -1.68 -4.69
N LEU A 103 6.93 -1.31 -5.86
CA LEU A 103 5.80 -2.04 -6.46
C LEU A 103 6.12 -3.51 -6.75
N GLU A 104 7.34 -3.81 -7.20
CA GLU A 104 7.76 -5.17 -7.53
C GLU A 104 7.98 -6.01 -6.27
N ALA A 105 8.55 -5.43 -5.20
CA ALA A 105 8.72 -6.13 -3.92
C ALA A 105 7.37 -6.48 -3.25
N LYS A 106 6.33 -5.65 -3.45
CA LYS A 106 4.97 -5.93 -2.93
C LYS A 106 4.27 -7.08 -3.64
N LYS A 107 4.56 -7.36 -4.92
CA LYS A 107 3.98 -8.52 -5.62
C LYS A 107 4.42 -9.82 -4.98
N ASP A 108 5.70 -9.93 -4.59
CA ASP A 108 6.22 -11.14 -3.96
C ASP A 108 5.65 -11.35 -2.55
N ASP A 109 5.52 -10.29 -1.76
CA ASP A 109 5.11 -10.41 -0.35
C ASP A 109 3.59 -10.68 -0.19
N THR A 110 2.76 -10.04 -1.01
CA THR A 110 1.30 -10.26 -0.98
C THR A 110 0.95 -11.65 -1.52
N THR A 111 1.65 -12.10 -2.57
CA THR A 111 1.49 -13.47 -3.11
C THR A 111 1.96 -14.50 -2.09
N ASN A 112 3.05 -14.25 -1.37
CA ASN A 112 3.51 -15.14 -0.30
C ASN A 112 2.51 -15.25 0.85
N GLN A 113 1.90 -14.16 1.31
CA GLN A 113 0.89 -14.22 2.37
C GLN A 113 -0.36 -15.00 1.95
N GLU A 114 -0.84 -14.80 0.71
CA GLU A 114 -1.97 -15.57 0.18
C GLU A 114 -1.63 -17.05 0.01
N LEU A 115 -0.40 -17.36 -0.43
CA LEU A 115 0.10 -18.72 -0.54
C LEU A 115 0.25 -19.39 0.84
N LEU A 116 0.73 -18.68 1.86
CA LEU A 116 0.84 -19.18 3.23
C LEU A 116 -0.54 -19.55 3.82
N LEU A 117 -1.55 -18.71 3.58
CA LEU A 117 -2.93 -19.01 3.99
C LEU A 117 -3.47 -20.26 3.27
N LYS A 118 -3.18 -20.41 1.96
CA LYS A 118 -3.56 -21.61 1.19
C LYS A 118 -2.84 -22.87 1.69
N ILE A 119 -1.56 -22.78 2.01
CA ILE A 119 -0.77 -23.88 2.59
C ILE A 119 -1.38 -24.32 3.92
N SER A 120 -1.65 -23.37 4.83
CA SER A 120 -2.25 -23.69 6.13
C SER A 120 -3.63 -24.36 6.01
N LEU A 121 -4.44 -23.94 5.04
CA LEU A 121 -5.71 -24.59 4.73
C LEU A 121 -5.53 -26.03 4.25
N LEU A 122 -4.57 -26.27 3.35
CA LEU A 122 -4.26 -27.59 2.81
C LEU A 122 -3.72 -28.55 3.89
N GLU A 123 -2.87 -28.05 4.79
CA GLU A 123 -2.36 -28.84 5.92
C GLU A 123 -3.49 -29.29 6.84
N LYS A 124 -4.44 -28.40 7.13
CA LYS A 124 -5.63 -28.74 7.92
C LYS A 124 -6.48 -29.80 7.25
N GLN A 125 -6.73 -29.67 5.94
CA GLN A 125 -7.49 -30.66 5.17
C GLN A 125 -6.80 -32.03 5.15
N LEU A 126 -5.46 -32.07 5.03
CA LEU A 126 -4.69 -33.30 5.10
C LEU A 126 -4.80 -33.97 6.48
N PHE A 127 -4.73 -33.18 7.55
CA PHE A 127 -4.92 -33.67 8.91
C PHE A 127 -6.31 -34.28 9.13
N ASP A 128 -7.36 -33.60 8.67
CA ASP A 128 -8.74 -34.08 8.78
C ASP A 128 -8.93 -35.39 7.97
N CYS A 129 -8.34 -35.48 6.78
CA CYS A 129 -8.31 -36.71 5.98
C CYS A 129 -7.57 -37.85 6.69
N GLN A 130 -6.43 -37.58 7.33
CA GLN A 130 -5.66 -38.57 8.08
C GLN A 130 -6.44 -39.10 9.28
N GLN A 131 -7.14 -38.24 10.04
CA GLN A 131 -8.02 -38.68 11.12
C GLN A 131 -9.15 -39.58 10.60
N THR A 132 -9.79 -39.17 9.50
CA THR A 132 -10.87 -39.95 8.89
C THR A 132 -10.38 -41.34 8.47
N LEU A 133 -9.19 -41.42 7.88
CA LEU A 133 -8.57 -42.68 7.47
C LEU A 133 -8.18 -43.56 8.67
N ALA A 134 -7.67 -42.96 9.75
CA ALA A 134 -7.36 -43.67 10.98
C ALA A 134 -8.63 -44.27 11.61
N ALA A 135 -9.72 -43.49 11.69
CA ALA A 135 -11.00 -43.98 12.17
C ALA A 135 -11.50 -45.17 11.32
N ILE A 136 -11.47 -45.06 9.99
CA ILE A 136 -11.85 -46.19 9.11
C ILE A 136 -11.01 -47.44 9.38
N LYS A 137 -9.70 -47.29 9.59
CA LYS A 137 -8.81 -48.40 9.90
C LYS A 137 -9.07 -49.04 11.27
N GLU A 138 -9.56 -48.29 12.25
CA GLU A 138 -9.94 -48.84 13.56
C GLU A 138 -11.26 -49.64 13.50
N TYR A 139 -12.13 -49.36 12.52
CA TYR A 139 -13.38 -50.08 12.29
C TYR A 139 -13.26 -51.28 11.31
N MET A 140 -12.08 -51.50 10.72
CA MET A 140 -11.77 -52.65 9.85
C MET A 140 -10.96 -53.71 10.61
#